data_AF-A0A397GG27-F1
#
_entry.id   AF-A0A397GG27-F1
#
_cell.length_a   1.000
_cell.length_b   1.000
_cell.length_c   1.000
_cell.angle_alpha   90.00
_cell.angle_beta   90.00
_cell.angle_gamma   90.00
#
_symmetry.space_group_name_H-M   'P 1'
#
loop_
_entity.id
_entity.type
_entity.pdbx_description
1 polymer ?
#
loop_
_entity_poly.entity_id
_entity_poly.type
_entity_poly.pdbx_seq_one_letter_code
_entity_poly.pdbx_strand_id
1 'polypeptide(L)'
;MDVKGIWEADTSSSLIKIDGVDSTEAANFYLGKKVAFVYRAKREVRGSNIRVIWGKVTRPHGGTTTDDINLTGNSGVVRAQFRHNLPPKSFGATVRIMLYPSNI
;
A
#
# COMPACT_ATOMS: atom_id res chain seq x y z
N MET A 1 30.38 -8.84 -19.58
CA MET A 1 29.57 -7.76 -18.96
C MET A 1 28.18 -8.35 -18.77
N ASP A 2 27.91 -8.92 -17.60
CA ASP A 2 26.65 -9.65 -17.39
C ASP A 2 25.56 -8.68 -16.96
N VAL A 3 24.66 -8.39 -17.90
CA VAL A 3 23.45 -7.61 -17.65
C VAL A 3 22.44 -8.53 -16.96
N LYS A 4 22.35 -8.45 -15.62
CA LYS A 4 21.24 -9.07 -14.89
C LYS A 4 19.95 -8.28 -15.18
N GLY A 5 19.10 -8.82 -16.05
CA GLY A 5 17.72 -8.34 -16.22
C GLY A 5 16.97 -8.43 -14.90
N ILE A 6 16.32 -7.34 -14.50
CA ILE A 6 15.61 -7.22 -13.22
C ILE A 6 14.30 -8.02 -13.34
N TRP A 7 14.30 -9.27 -12.91
CA TRP A 7 13.11 -10.12 -12.77
C TRP A 7 12.52 -10.09 -11.36
N GLU A 8 12.84 -9.07 -10.56
CA GLU A 8 12.44 -9.02 -9.16
C GLU A 8 11.33 -7.99 -8.98
N ALA A 9 10.09 -8.48 -8.92
CA ALA A 9 8.98 -7.71 -8.37
C ALA A 9 9.31 -7.47 -6.89
N ASP A 10 9.76 -6.26 -6.55
CA ASP A 10 10.10 -5.87 -5.19
C ASP A 10 8.88 -6.06 -4.27
N THR A 11 8.81 -7.24 -3.66
CA THR A 11 7.66 -7.70 -2.90
C THR A 11 7.62 -7.01 -1.53
N SER A 12 8.66 -6.24 -1.20
CA SER A 12 8.81 -5.56 0.10
C SER A 12 7.80 -4.43 0.32
N SER A 13 7.29 -3.81 -0.75
CA SER A 13 6.37 -2.69 -0.68
C SER A 13 5.13 -2.89 -1.54
N SER A 14 3.95 -2.68 -0.95
CA SER A 14 2.67 -2.78 -1.64
C SER A 14 2.16 -1.39 -2.02
N LEU A 15 1.62 -1.26 -3.23
CA LEU A 15 0.93 -0.04 -3.68
C LEU A 15 -0.53 -0.10 -3.25
N ILE A 16 -1.02 1.00 -2.69
CA ILE A 16 -2.40 1.14 -2.22
C ILE A 16 -2.95 2.45 -2.78
N LYS A 17 -4.05 2.39 -3.53
CA LYS A 17 -4.84 3.58 -3.88
C LYS A 17 -5.79 3.88 -2.73
N ILE A 18 -5.76 5.11 -2.24
CA ILE A 18 -6.69 5.59 -1.21
C ILE A 18 -7.90 6.18 -1.93
N ASP A 19 -9.09 5.78 -1.50
CA ASP A 19 -10.34 6.31 -2.05
C ASP A 19 -10.55 7.77 -1.61
N GLY A 20 -11.03 8.61 -2.52
CA GLY A 20 -11.23 10.05 -2.29
C GLY A 20 -9.95 10.89 -2.12
N VAL A 21 -8.77 10.32 -2.37
CA VAL A 21 -7.49 11.04 -2.35
C VAL A 21 -6.97 11.13 -3.78
N ASP A 22 -6.85 12.35 -4.29
CA ASP A 22 -6.38 12.59 -5.65
C ASP A 22 -5.12 13.47 -5.72
N SER A 23 -4.56 13.87 -4.59
CA SER A 23 -3.34 14.67 -4.54
C SER A 23 -2.28 14.05 -3.64
N THR A 24 -1.01 14.36 -3.92
CA THR A 24 0.13 13.93 -3.11
C THR A 24 0.11 14.57 -1.72
N GLU A 25 -0.39 15.80 -1.62
CA GLU A 25 -0.53 16.55 -0.38
C GLU A 25 -1.58 15.89 0.52
N ALA A 26 -2.72 15.50 -0.04
CA ALA A 26 -3.75 14.76 0.67
C ALA A 26 -3.27 13.35 1.07
N ALA A 27 -2.43 12.71 0.25
CA ALA A 27 -1.82 11.43 0.60
C ALA A 27 -0.84 11.52 1.78
N ASN A 28 -0.19 12.68 1.99
CA ASN A 28 0.76 12.89 3.09
C ASN A 28 0.10 12.75 4.47
N PHE A 29 -1.19 13.07 4.60
CA PHE A 29 -1.95 12.88 5.83
C PHE A 29 -1.95 11.42 6.33
N TYR A 30 -1.95 10.47 5.40
CA TYR A 30 -2.01 9.05 5.69
C TYR A 30 -0.66 8.42 6.00
N LEU A 31 0.44 9.20 5.94
CA LEU A 31 1.76 8.69 6.28
C LEU A 31 1.85 8.25 7.74
N GLY A 32 2.52 7.11 7.94
CA GLY A 32 2.66 6.49 9.26
C GLY A 32 1.39 5.82 9.80
N LYS A 33 0.23 6.03 9.17
CA LYS A 33 -1.03 5.40 9.57
C LYS A 33 -0.97 3.88 9.44
N LYS A 34 -1.63 3.17 10.36
CA LYS A 34 -1.69 1.70 10.35
C LYS A 34 -2.61 1.22 9.24
N VAL A 35 -2.20 0.15 8.55
CA VAL A 35 -2.98 -0.50 7.51
C VAL A 35 -3.25 -1.95 7.90
N ALA A 36 -4.47 -2.42 7.71
CA ALA A 36 -4.88 -3.79 7.97
C ALA A 36 -5.39 -4.43 6.68
N PHE A 37 -4.80 -5.57 6.33
CA PHE A 37 -5.36 -6.49 5.35
C PHE A 37 -6.05 -7.64 6.08
N VAL A 38 -7.37 -7.72 5.95
CA VAL A 38 -8.20 -8.72 6.63
C VAL A 38 -8.58 -9.81 5.63
N TYR A 39 -8.36 -11.07 5.99
CA TYR A 39 -8.71 -12.22 5.15
C TYR A 39 -9.29 -13.35 5.99
N ARG A 40 -9.99 -14.27 5.32
CA ARG A 40 -10.55 -15.47 5.93
C ARG A 40 -9.71 -16.69 5.55
N ALA A 41 -9.44 -17.55 6.52
CA ALA A 41 -8.75 -18.83 6.34
C ALA A 41 -9.67 -19.98 6.76
N LYS A 42 -9.42 -21.19 6.22
CA LYS A 42 -10.23 -22.39 6.55
C LYS A 42 -10.02 -22.88 7.98
N ARG A 43 -8.83 -22.67 8.54
CA ARG A 43 -8.45 -23.16 9.87
C ARG A 43 -8.65 -22.07 10.90
N GLU A 44 -9.40 -22.43 11.93
CA GLU A 44 -9.63 -21.59 13.10
C GLU A 44 -8.33 -21.40 13.89
N VAL A 45 -8.06 -20.15 14.26
CA VAL A 45 -6.95 -19.78 15.12
C VAL A 45 -7.49 -18.80 16.15
N ARG A 46 -7.31 -19.11 17.44
CA ARG A 46 -7.76 -18.25 18.56
C ARG A 46 -9.26 -17.93 18.51
N GLY A 47 -10.12 -18.92 18.22
CA GLY A 47 -11.57 -18.72 18.24
C GLY A 47 -12.15 -18.11 16.95
N SER A 48 -11.34 -17.85 15.91
CA SER A 48 -11.83 -17.25 14.67
C SER A 48 -11.11 -17.70 13.41
N ASN A 49 -11.83 -17.64 12.29
CA ASN A 49 -11.29 -17.89 10.95
C ASN A 49 -10.75 -16.61 10.28
N ILE A 50 -10.78 -15.49 10.99
CA ILE A 50 -10.38 -14.17 10.48
C ILE A 50 -8.94 -13.92 10.87
N ARG A 51 -8.14 -13.47 9.90
CA ARG A 51 -6.74 -13.15 10.10
C ARG A 51 -6.45 -11.77 9.54
N VAL A 52 -5.49 -11.09 10.18
CA VAL A 52 -5.12 -9.73 9.82
C VAL A 52 -3.62 -9.66 9.62
N ILE A 53 -3.20 -9.12 8.47
CA ILE A 53 -1.82 -8.70 8.24
C ILE A 53 -1.77 -7.20 8.48
N TRP A 54 -0.98 -6.80 9.48
CA TRP A 54 -0.76 -5.40 9.80
C TRP A 54 0.41 -4.83 9.01
N GLY A 55 0.26 -3.57 8.62
CA GLY A 55 1.29 -2.77 7.98
C GLY A 55 1.19 -1.30 8.37
N LYS A 56 1.99 -0.48 7.72
CA LYS A 56 1.98 0.98 7.83
C LYS A 56 2.15 1.61 6.46
N VAL A 57 1.55 2.78 6.27
CA VAL A 57 1.85 3.62 5.10
C VAL A 57 3.23 4.25 5.28
N THR A 58 4.07 4.18 4.26
CA THR A 58 5.47 4.64 4.33
C THR A 58 5.73 5.93 3.56
N ARG A 59 5.30 6.02 2.30
CA ARG A 59 5.52 7.20 1.45
C ARG A 59 4.44 7.30 0.36
N PRO A 60 4.12 8.50 -0.14
CA PRO A 60 3.27 8.62 -1.32
C PRO A 60 3.94 7.98 -2.55
N HIS A 61 3.14 7.54 -3.50
CA HIS A 61 3.59 7.00 -4.77
C HIS A 61 3.03 7.84 -5.91
N GLY A 62 3.93 8.54 -6.59
CA GLY A 62 3.62 9.41 -7.72
C GLY A 62 4.85 10.27 -7.97
N GLY A 63 5.26 10.36 -9.23
CA GLY A 63 6.30 11.28 -9.66
C GLY A 63 5.65 12.53 -10.23
N THR A 64 6.23 13.68 -9.93
CA THR A 64 5.95 14.91 -10.66
C THR A 64 6.67 14.79 -12.01
N THR A 65 5.97 14.44 -13.09
CA THR A 65 6.48 14.69 -14.44
C THR A 65 6.07 16.11 -14.81
N THR A 66 6.95 17.07 -14.54
CA THR A 66 6.89 18.41 -15.14
C THR A 66 7.60 18.38 -16.50
N ASP A 67 7.19 17.45 -17.37
CA ASP A 67 7.65 17.44 -18.76
C ASP A 67 6.43 17.76 -19.63
N ASP A 68 6.58 18.77 -20.47
CA ASP A 68 5.52 19.60 -21.08
C ASP A 68 4.54 18.87 -22.04
N ILE A 69 4.49 17.54 -22.04
CA ILE A 69 3.75 16.77 -23.04
C ILE A 69 2.82 15.69 -22.47
N ASN A 70 2.89 15.34 -21.17
CA ASN A 70 1.95 14.38 -20.57
C ASN A 70 1.72 14.65 -19.07
N LEU A 71 0.57 15.24 -18.75
CA LEU A 71 0.08 15.42 -17.39
C LEU A 71 -0.44 14.08 -16.83
N THR A 72 0.43 13.21 -16.33
CA THR A 72 0.00 12.01 -15.59
C THR A 72 0.46 12.07 -14.15
N GLY A 73 -0.18 12.97 -13.39
CA GLY A 73 -0.06 13.02 -11.93
C GLY A 73 -0.65 11.75 -11.31
N ASN A 74 0.20 10.94 -10.69
CA ASN A 74 -0.26 9.76 -9.97
C ASN A 74 -0.87 10.20 -8.63
N SER A 75 -2.17 10.41 -8.70
CA SER A 75 -3.06 10.96 -7.69
C SER A 75 -3.39 9.91 -6.62
N GLY A 76 -2.98 10.14 -5.37
CA GLY A 76 -3.44 9.41 -4.18
C GLY A 76 -3.09 7.93 -4.03
N VAL A 77 -2.06 7.45 -4.74
CA VAL A 77 -1.46 6.14 -4.47
C VAL A 77 -0.38 6.30 -3.41
N VAL A 78 -0.28 5.35 -2.48
CA VAL A 78 0.73 5.30 -1.44
C VAL A 78 1.44 3.95 -1.43
N ARG A 79 2.69 3.92 -0.98
CA ARG A 79 3.40 2.70 -0.62
C ARG A 79 3.11 2.37 0.84
N ALA A 80 2.83 1.10 1.09
CA ALA A 80 2.73 0.54 2.43
C ALA A 80 3.66 -0.65 2.59
N GLN A 81 4.17 -0.79 3.81
CA GLN A 81 4.98 -1.93 4.22
C GLN A 81 4.20 -2.73 5.24
N PHE A 82 3.99 -4.00 4.94
CA PHE A 82 3.33 -4.96 5.82
C PHE A 82 4.38 -5.76 6.61
N ARG A 83 4.00 -6.25 7.80
CA ARG A 83 4.87 -7.11 8.61
C ARG A 83 5.24 -8.40 7.88
N HIS A 84 4.29 -8.91 7.11
CA HIS A 84 4.51 -9.99 6.16
C HIS A 84 4.02 -9.51 4.81
N ASN A 85 4.79 -9.81 3.76
CA ASN A 85 4.44 -9.47 2.40
C ASN A 85 3.04 -10.00 2.08
N LEU A 86 2.26 -9.18 1.38
CA LEU A 86 0.92 -9.59 0.99
C LEU A 86 1.00 -10.72 -0.05
N PRO A 87 0.11 -11.71 0.02
CA PRO A 87 0.06 -12.76 -1.00
C PRO A 87 -0.33 -12.15 -2.35
N PRO A 88 0.17 -12.64 -3.50
CA PRO A 88 -0.21 -12.10 -4.82
C PRO A 88 -1.71 -12.12 -5.09
N LYS A 89 -2.44 -13.08 -4.50
CA LYS A 89 -3.91 -13.14 -4.60
C LYS A 89 -4.63 -11.92 -3.98
N SER A 90 -3.92 -11.09 -3.21
CA SER A 90 -4.48 -9.87 -2.61
C SER A 90 -4.50 -8.66 -3.55
N PHE A 91 -3.91 -8.74 -4.75
CA PHE A 91 -4.05 -7.66 -5.74
C PHE A 91 -5.54 -7.44 -6.06
N GLY A 92 -5.99 -6.18 -5.98
CA GLY A 92 -7.40 -5.80 -6.14
C GLY A 92 -8.28 -6.02 -4.90
N ALA A 93 -7.74 -6.59 -3.81
CA ALA A 93 -8.46 -6.69 -2.56
C ALA A 93 -8.46 -5.37 -1.78
N THR A 94 -9.51 -5.15 -1.00
CA THR A 94 -9.64 -3.97 -0.15
C THR A 94 -8.75 -4.07 1.09
N VAL A 95 -8.09 -2.96 1.43
CA VAL A 95 -7.33 -2.79 2.68
C VAL A 95 -7.97 -1.70 3.53
N ARG A 96 -7.82 -1.78 4.86
CA ARG A 96 -8.35 -0.78 5.79
C ARG A 96 -7.23 0.09 6.32
N ILE A 97 -7.27 1.39 6.02
CA ILE A 97 -6.36 2.38 6.59
C ILE A 97 -7.00 2.92 7.87
N MET A 98 -6.24 2.88 8.95
CA MET A 98 -6.65 3.37 10.25
C MET A 98 -6.30 4.85 10.39
N LEU A 99 -7.07 5.60 11.18
CA LEU A 99 -6.77 7.02 11.45
C LEU A 99 -5.68 7.21 12.52
N TYR A 100 -5.14 6.13 13.08
CA TYR A 100 -4.06 6.14 14.06
C TYR A 100 -2.73 5.60 13.50
N PRO A 101 -1.57 5.98 14.08
CA PRO A 101 -1.39 7.01 15.10
C PRO A 101 -1.75 8.40 14.57
N SER A 102 -2.54 9.14 15.35
CA SER A 102 -2.92 10.50 14.99
C SER A 102 -1.73 11.43 15.23
N ASN A 103 -1.50 12.34 14.30
CA ASN A 103 -0.57 13.46 14.44
C ASN A 103 -1.26 14.76 13.98
N ILE A 104 -2.58 14.78 14.17
CA ILE A 104 -3.48 15.91 13.95
C ILE A 104 -3.57 16.66 15.27
#